data_AF-B1Y096-F1
#
_entry.id   AF-B1Y096-F1
#
_cell.length_a   1.000
_cell.length_b   1.000
_cell.length_c   1.000
_cell.angle_alpha   90.00
_cell.angle_beta   90.00
_cell.angle_gamma   90.00
#
_symmetry.space_group_name_H-M   'P 1'
#
loop_
_entity.id
_entity.type
_entity.pdbx_description
1 polymer ?
#
loop_
_entity_poly.entity_id
_entity_poly.type
_entity_poly.pdbx_seq_one_letter_code
_entity_poly.pdbx_strand_id
1 'polypeptide(L)'
;MIGRRFLVLIGLVGLLSTAHAALPAPYAPIVIQPLVDGKTHEFDLRAAQQRARSEGKWLYVYLGASDCAYCRKYEAFLAANATELVPHFAAKYLVVDLRSQLSVTERQLILRTEAHRLPYADFQRAIGDQRARLLVYPSVWLLEPDGKPLMQMPAGTGTFQTVAEQLEILRLEE
;
A
#
# COMPACT_ATOMS: atom_id res chain seq x y z
N MET A 1 28.31 -15.21 58.27
CA MET A 1 27.23 -15.07 57.27
C MET A 1 27.76 -14.28 56.09
N ILE A 2 28.12 -14.95 55.00
CA ILE A 2 28.76 -14.34 53.81
C ILE A 2 27.67 -14.19 52.74
N GLY A 3 27.34 -12.95 52.40
CA GLY A 3 26.28 -12.59 51.45
C GLY A 3 26.73 -12.82 50.00
N ARG A 4 26.00 -13.70 49.29
CA ARG A 4 26.12 -13.91 47.85
C ARG A 4 25.57 -12.69 47.11
N ARG A 5 26.45 -11.94 46.45
CA ARG A 5 26.10 -10.94 45.44
C ARG A 5 25.77 -11.68 44.14
N PHE A 6 24.49 -11.75 43.79
CA PHE A 6 24.05 -12.17 42.46
C PHE A 6 24.14 -10.97 41.51
N LEU A 7 25.03 -11.07 40.52
CA LEU A 7 25.15 -10.11 39.42
C LEU A 7 24.21 -10.59 38.31
N VAL A 8 23.11 -9.88 38.10
CA VAL A 8 22.16 -10.16 37.01
C VAL A 8 22.68 -9.49 35.74
N LEU A 9 23.11 -10.29 34.77
CA LEU A 9 23.37 -9.84 33.40
C LEU A 9 22.03 -9.60 32.70
N ILE A 10 21.68 -8.34 32.43
CA ILE A 10 20.55 -7.98 31.57
C ILE A 10 21.04 -8.07 30.12
N GLY A 11 20.65 -9.16 29.44
CA GLY A 11 20.90 -9.34 28.01
C GLY A 11 20.00 -8.43 27.18
N LEU A 12 20.61 -7.51 26.43
CA LEU A 12 19.94 -6.64 25.47
C LEU A 12 19.57 -7.47 24.23
N VAL A 13 18.34 -7.97 24.17
CA VAL A 13 17.79 -8.61 22.96
C VAL A 13 17.43 -7.50 21.97
N GLY A 14 18.29 -7.26 20.99
CA GLY A 14 18.01 -6.38 19.86
C GLY A 14 16.91 -6.97 18.99
N LEU A 15 15.76 -6.29 18.91
CA LEU A 15 14.68 -6.60 17.97
C LEU A 15 15.19 -6.33 16.54
N LEU A 16 15.65 -7.38 15.86
CA LEU A 16 15.88 -7.38 14.42
C LEU A 16 14.52 -7.19 13.73
N SER A 17 14.21 -5.94 13.38
CA SER A 17 13.09 -5.63 12.51
C SER A 17 13.45 -6.14 11.11
N THR A 18 12.87 -7.27 10.72
CA THR A 18 12.90 -7.70 9.33
C THR A 18 12.13 -6.65 8.53
N ALA A 19 12.87 -5.85 7.75
CA ALA A 19 12.29 -4.85 6.86
C ALA A 19 11.45 -5.56 5.80
N HIS A 20 10.16 -5.71 6.08
CA HIS A 20 9.17 -6.14 5.10
C HIS A 20 8.90 -4.96 4.18
N ALA A 21 8.80 -5.23 2.87
CA ALA A 21 8.35 -4.21 1.93
C ALA A 21 6.97 -3.71 2.38
N ALA A 22 6.88 -2.41 2.62
CA ALA A 22 5.76 -1.74 3.25
C ALA A 22 5.88 -0.23 3.04
N LEU A 23 4.75 0.46 2.95
CA LEU A 23 4.79 1.93 2.94
C LEU A 23 5.41 2.48 4.24
N PRO A 24 6.21 3.56 4.17
CA PRO A 24 6.91 4.08 5.33
C PRO A 24 5.95 4.59 6.42
N ALA A 25 6.32 4.43 7.69
CA ALA A 25 5.51 4.82 8.84
C ALA A 25 5.00 6.28 8.82
N PRO A 26 5.77 7.30 8.34
CA PRO A 26 5.29 8.68 8.27
C PRO A 26 4.00 8.89 7.45
N TYR A 27 3.68 7.98 6.52
CA TYR A 27 2.45 8.05 5.72
C TYR A 27 1.22 7.52 6.46
N ALA A 28 1.40 7.00 7.68
CA ALA A 28 0.35 6.42 8.52
C ALA A 28 -0.59 5.46 7.76
N PRO A 29 -0.05 4.45 7.05
CA PRO A 29 -0.85 3.60 6.18
C PRO A 29 -1.88 2.76 6.96
N ILE A 30 -3.07 2.63 6.39
CA ILE A 30 -4.04 1.59 6.74
C ILE A 30 -3.52 0.29 6.12
N VAL A 31 -2.89 -0.56 6.92
CA VAL A 31 -2.33 -1.83 6.47
C VAL A 31 -3.44 -2.87 6.35
N ILE A 32 -3.59 -3.46 5.17
CA ILE A 32 -4.54 -4.54 4.91
C ILE A 32 -3.75 -5.78 4.52
N GLN A 33 -3.80 -6.78 5.39
CA GLN A 33 -3.30 -8.12 5.09
C GLN A 33 -4.38 -8.91 4.34
N PRO A 34 -4.02 -9.80 3.41
CA PRO A 34 -5.00 -10.59 2.70
C PRO A 34 -5.62 -11.63 3.64
N LEU A 35 -6.94 -11.79 3.57
CA LEU A 35 -7.60 -12.98 4.08
C LEU A 35 -7.30 -14.14 3.12
N VAL A 36 -6.61 -15.16 3.61
CA VAL A 36 -6.22 -16.32 2.81
C VAL A 36 -7.24 -17.43 2.99
N ASP A 37 -7.86 -17.84 1.88
CA ASP A 37 -8.77 -18.98 1.81
C ASP A 37 -8.36 -19.91 0.66
N GLY A 38 -7.75 -21.04 1.01
CA GLY A 38 -7.12 -21.94 0.06
C GLY A 38 -6.03 -21.24 -0.74
N LYS A 39 -6.29 -21.00 -2.04
CA LYS A 39 -5.36 -20.29 -2.94
C LYS A 39 -5.72 -18.81 -3.12
N THR A 40 -6.81 -18.36 -2.53
CA THR A 40 -7.34 -17.00 -2.69
C THR A 40 -6.75 -16.08 -1.65
N HIS A 41 -6.37 -14.87 -2.07
CA HIS A 41 -5.89 -13.78 -1.23
C HIS A 41 -6.85 -12.59 -1.41
N GLU A 42 -7.74 -12.38 -0.45
CA GLU A 42 -8.73 -11.30 -0.48
C GLU A 42 -8.26 -10.08 0.32
N PHE A 43 -8.18 -8.93 -0.33
CA PHE A 43 -7.97 -7.63 0.33
C PHE A 43 -9.30 -6.91 0.48
N ASP A 44 -9.73 -6.68 1.72
CA ASP A 44 -11.00 -6.01 2.05
C ASP A 44 -10.80 -4.51 2.31
N LEU A 45 -11.13 -3.70 1.32
CA LEU A 45 -11.02 -2.24 1.31
C LEU A 45 -12.19 -1.54 2.02
N ARG A 46 -13.26 -2.26 2.42
CA ARG A 46 -14.50 -1.64 2.90
C ARG A 46 -14.29 -0.75 4.12
N ALA A 47 -13.47 -1.18 5.07
CA ALA A 47 -13.14 -0.37 6.25
C ALA A 47 -12.41 0.93 5.88
N ALA A 48 -11.52 0.88 4.88
CA ALA A 48 -10.82 2.07 4.39
C ALA A 48 -11.80 3.01 3.65
N GLN A 49 -12.71 2.48 2.83
CA GLN A 49 -13.76 3.25 2.14
C GLN A 49 -14.71 3.95 3.12
N GLN A 50 -15.13 3.25 4.18
CA GLN A 50 -15.95 3.81 5.25
C GLN A 50 -15.25 4.98 5.94
N ARG A 51 -13.98 4.80 6.29
CA ARG A 51 -13.17 5.84 6.91
C ARG A 51 -12.96 7.04 5.98
N ALA A 52 -12.65 6.78 4.71
CA ALA A 52 -12.50 7.79 3.67
C ALA A 52 -13.75 8.67 3.55
N ARG A 53 -14.94 8.07 3.56
CA ARG A 53 -16.21 8.81 3.56
C ARG A 53 -16.38 9.64 4.82
N SER A 54 -16.11 9.09 6.00
CA SER A 54 -16.26 9.84 7.25
C SER A 54 -15.28 11.00 7.38
N GLU A 55 -14.08 10.88 6.80
CA GLU A 55 -13.04 11.92 6.85
C GLU A 55 -13.06 12.87 5.64
N GLY A 56 -13.91 12.62 4.63
CA GLY A 56 -13.92 13.40 3.39
C GLY A 56 -12.60 13.30 2.60
N LYS A 57 -11.93 12.14 2.66
CA LYS A 57 -10.63 11.90 2.04
C LYS A 57 -10.74 10.88 0.90
N TRP A 58 -9.88 11.01 -0.09
CA TRP A 58 -9.67 10.01 -1.12
C TRP A 58 -8.80 8.85 -0.62
N LEU A 59 -8.73 7.76 -1.37
CA LEU A 59 -7.87 6.62 -1.09
C LEU A 59 -6.66 6.64 -2.02
N TYR A 60 -5.47 6.58 -1.43
CA TYR A 60 -4.25 6.19 -2.14
C TYR A 60 -4.02 4.72 -1.86
N VAL A 61 -4.40 3.84 -2.80
CA VAL A 61 -4.29 2.39 -2.63
C VAL A 61 -3.01 1.90 -3.29
N TYR A 62 -2.09 1.41 -2.46
CA TYR A 62 -0.84 0.79 -2.87
C TYR A 62 -0.93 -0.73 -2.76
N LEU A 63 -0.65 -1.45 -3.83
CA LEU A 63 -0.46 -2.88 -3.85
C LEU A 63 1.02 -3.20 -4.05
N GLY A 64 1.67 -3.61 -2.97
CA GLY A 64 3.06 -4.03 -2.93
C GLY A 64 3.21 -5.55 -2.79
N ALA A 65 4.41 -6.05 -3.09
CA ALA A 65 4.81 -7.42 -2.80
C ALA A 65 6.10 -7.44 -1.98
N SER A 66 6.17 -8.26 -0.93
CA SER A 66 7.30 -8.27 0.01
C SER A 66 8.64 -8.65 -0.65
N ASP A 67 8.58 -9.47 -1.69
CA ASP A 67 9.70 -9.99 -2.48
C ASP A 67 9.95 -9.20 -3.78
N CYS A 68 9.25 -8.08 -4.00
CA CYS A 68 9.36 -7.25 -5.21
C CYS A 68 10.44 -6.15 -5.10
N ALA A 69 11.46 -6.21 -5.95
CA ALA A 69 12.56 -5.23 -5.96
C ALA A 69 12.12 -3.81 -6.33
N TYR A 70 11.19 -3.66 -7.28
CA TYR A 70 10.65 -2.35 -7.68
C TYR A 70 9.82 -1.71 -6.57
N CYS A 71 9.07 -2.52 -5.81
CA CYS A 71 8.29 -2.10 -4.65
C CYS A 71 9.20 -1.49 -3.59
N ARG A 72 10.30 -2.19 -3.25
CA ARG A 72 11.31 -1.67 -2.32
C ARG A 72 11.95 -0.36 -2.77
N LYS A 73 12.21 -0.19 -4.08
CA LYS A 73 12.73 1.07 -4.62
C LYS A 73 11.73 2.20 -4.43
N TYR A 74 10.46 1.95 -4.72
CA TYR A 74 9.40 2.95 -4.54
C TYR A 74 9.21 3.33 -3.06
N GLU A 75 9.19 2.34 -2.16
CA GLU A 75 9.08 2.57 -0.71
C GLU A 75 10.29 3.34 -0.16
N ALA A 76 11.50 3.05 -0.65
CA ALA A 76 12.70 3.80 -0.30
C ALA A 76 12.65 5.25 -0.80
N PHE A 77 12.14 5.47 -2.00
CA PHE A 77 11.87 6.82 -2.52
C PHE A 77 10.88 7.58 -1.62
N LEU A 78 9.77 6.95 -1.23
CA LEU A 78 8.81 7.55 -0.31
C LEU A 78 9.43 7.87 1.06
N ALA A 79 10.28 6.97 1.58
CA ALA A 79 10.94 7.17 2.86
C ALA A 79 11.93 8.34 2.82
N ALA A 80 12.74 8.41 1.76
CA ALA A 80 13.74 9.46 1.57
C ALA A 80 13.11 10.86 1.42
N ASN A 81 11.89 10.94 0.89
CA ASN A 81 11.21 12.20 0.59
C ASN A 81 9.99 12.45 1.50
N ALA A 82 9.88 11.77 2.63
CA ALA A 82 8.70 11.84 3.50
C ALA A 82 8.41 13.28 4.00
N THR A 83 9.45 14.06 4.30
CA THR A 83 9.31 15.46 4.75
C THR A 83 8.53 16.31 3.73
N GLU A 84 8.77 16.09 2.45
CA GLU A 84 8.12 16.83 1.38
C GLU A 84 6.76 16.23 1.02
N LEU A 85 6.66 14.90 0.91
CA LEU A 85 5.47 14.23 0.38
C LEU A 85 4.33 14.09 1.41
N VAL A 86 4.64 13.80 2.68
CA VAL A 86 3.62 13.48 3.70
C VAL A 86 2.54 14.57 3.84
N PRO A 87 2.85 15.87 3.87
CA PRO A 87 1.82 16.92 3.91
C PRO A 87 0.80 16.83 2.77
N HIS A 88 1.24 16.49 1.55
CA HIS A 88 0.36 16.39 0.39
C HIS A 88 -0.52 15.14 0.43
N PHE A 89 0.04 14.00 0.87
CA PHE A 89 -0.76 12.81 1.16
C PHE A 89 -1.81 13.09 2.24
N ALA A 90 -1.39 13.61 3.39
CA ALA A 90 -2.25 13.80 4.55
C ALA A 90 -3.41 14.78 4.28
N ALA A 91 -3.21 15.76 3.39
CA ALA A 91 -4.20 16.77 3.05
C ALA A 91 -5.44 16.20 2.36
N LYS A 92 -5.29 15.17 1.51
CA LYS A 92 -6.38 14.67 0.65
C LYS A 92 -6.60 13.16 0.69
N TYR A 93 -5.62 12.39 1.16
CA TYR A 93 -5.62 10.94 1.02
C TYR A 93 -5.56 10.23 2.37
N LEU A 94 -6.26 9.09 2.43
CA LEU A 94 -5.92 7.99 3.30
C LEU A 94 -5.06 7.01 2.52
N VAL A 95 -3.89 6.69 3.07
CA VAL A 95 -2.95 5.75 2.47
C VAL A 95 -3.36 4.34 2.87
N VAL A 96 -3.52 3.45 1.89
CA VAL A 96 -3.89 2.04 2.08
C VAL A 96 -2.77 1.17 1.54
N ASP A 97 -2.20 0.31 2.39
CA ASP A 97 -1.06 -0.57 2.09
C ASP A 97 -1.54 -2.03 2.00
N LEU A 98 -1.72 -2.52 0.77
CA LEU A 98 -2.07 -3.91 0.47
C LEU A 98 -0.79 -4.73 0.31
N ARG A 99 -0.56 -5.68 1.22
CA ARG A 99 0.68 -6.46 1.28
C ARG A 99 0.52 -7.85 0.67
N SER A 100 1.18 -8.07 -0.46
CA SER A 100 1.16 -9.33 -1.20
C SER A 100 2.56 -9.97 -1.31
N GLN A 101 2.69 -10.95 -2.21
CA GLN A 101 3.94 -11.60 -2.63
C GLN A 101 3.89 -11.84 -4.14
N LEU A 102 5.05 -11.91 -4.82
CA LEU A 102 5.14 -12.17 -6.27
C LEU A 102 4.64 -13.58 -6.64
N SER A 103 4.61 -14.50 -5.68
CA SER A 103 4.00 -15.83 -5.86
C SER A 103 2.49 -15.80 -6.01
N VAL A 104 1.82 -14.70 -5.61
CA VAL A 104 0.38 -14.51 -5.77
C VAL A 104 0.08 -14.04 -7.19
N THR A 105 -0.66 -14.84 -7.94
CA THR A 105 -1.06 -14.54 -9.32
C THR A 105 -2.36 -13.71 -9.37
N GLU A 106 -2.66 -13.15 -10.54
CA GLU A 106 -3.85 -12.34 -10.79
C GLU A 106 -5.17 -13.11 -10.54
N ARG A 107 -5.15 -14.44 -10.67
CA ARG A 107 -6.32 -15.31 -10.44
C ARG A 107 -6.57 -15.61 -8.98
N GLN A 108 -5.55 -15.43 -8.14
CA GLN A 108 -5.60 -15.68 -6.70
C GLN A 108 -5.98 -14.42 -5.94
N LEU A 109 -5.72 -13.25 -6.49
CA LEU A 109 -5.91 -11.98 -5.82
C LEU A 109 -7.34 -11.46 -6.03
N ILE A 110 -8.07 -11.23 -4.94
CA ILE A 110 -9.42 -10.65 -4.93
C ILE A 110 -9.38 -9.28 -4.24
N LEU A 111 -10.02 -8.29 -4.86
CA LEU A 111 -10.32 -7.01 -4.24
C LEU A 111 -11.78 -7.01 -3.81
N ARG A 112 -12.00 -6.70 -2.54
CA ARG A 112 -13.33 -6.47 -2.00
C ARG A 112 -13.49 -5.01 -1.63
N THR A 113 -14.38 -4.33 -2.33
CA THR A 113 -14.90 -3.01 -1.99
C THR A 113 -16.33 -3.15 -1.47
N GLU A 114 -16.99 -2.05 -1.20
CA GLU A 114 -18.42 -2.08 -0.86
C GLU A 114 -19.31 -2.43 -2.04
N ALA A 115 -18.90 -2.06 -3.26
CA ALA A 115 -19.66 -2.35 -4.47
C ALA A 115 -19.36 -3.74 -5.04
N HIS A 116 -18.13 -4.23 -4.86
CA HIS A 116 -17.61 -5.36 -5.62
C HIS A 116 -16.79 -6.31 -4.76
N ARG A 117 -16.82 -7.59 -5.14
CA ARG A 117 -15.85 -8.60 -4.72
C ARG A 117 -15.39 -9.32 -5.98
N LEU A 118 -14.25 -8.90 -6.52
CA LEU A 118 -13.82 -9.26 -7.86
C LEU A 118 -12.36 -9.73 -7.89
N PRO A 119 -12.02 -10.70 -8.74
CA PRO A 119 -10.62 -10.98 -9.09
C PRO A 119 -9.91 -9.73 -9.61
N TYR A 120 -8.59 -9.64 -9.43
CA TYR A 120 -7.78 -8.47 -9.76
C TYR A 120 -8.09 -7.84 -11.13
N ALA A 121 -8.06 -8.64 -12.21
CA ALA A 121 -8.28 -8.13 -13.56
C ALA A 121 -9.72 -7.63 -13.77
N ASP A 122 -10.69 -8.26 -13.11
CA ASP A 122 -12.10 -7.86 -13.18
C ASP A 122 -12.35 -6.59 -12.37
N PHE A 123 -11.69 -6.45 -11.22
CA PHE A 123 -11.69 -5.22 -10.44
C PHE A 123 -11.14 -4.04 -11.25
N GLN A 124 -9.97 -4.21 -11.89
CA GLN A 124 -9.39 -3.16 -12.73
C GLN A 124 -10.34 -2.73 -13.86
N ARG A 125 -10.98 -3.70 -14.54
CA ARG A 125 -11.99 -3.39 -15.57
C ARG A 125 -13.21 -2.68 -15.01
N ALA A 126 -13.69 -3.09 -13.84
CA ALA A 126 -14.85 -2.48 -13.20
C ALA A 126 -14.60 -1.01 -12.81
N ILE A 127 -13.38 -0.68 -12.40
CA ILE A 127 -12.98 0.70 -12.14
C ILE A 127 -12.48 1.44 -13.40
N GLY A 128 -12.55 0.84 -14.60
CA GLY A 128 -12.10 1.48 -15.83
C GLY A 128 -10.58 1.72 -15.92
N ASP A 129 -9.76 0.97 -15.16
CA ASP A 129 -8.31 1.02 -15.26
C ASP A 129 -7.85 0.37 -16.57
N GLN A 130 -7.28 1.17 -17.47
CA GLN A 130 -6.86 0.73 -18.81
C GLN A 130 -5.68 -0.25 -18.77
N ARG A 131 -5.01 -0.38 -17.62
CA ARG A 131 -3.93 -1.33 -17.37
C ARG A 131 -4.43 -2.75 -17.07
N ALA A 132 -5.74 -3.00 -17.16
CA ALA A 132 -6.38 -4.28 -16.86
C ALA A 132 -5.93 -5.42 -17.80
N ARG A 133 -4.73 -5.97 -17.58
CA ARG A 133 -4.15 -7.05 -18.39
C ARG A 133 -3.27 -7.98 -17.56
N LEU A 134 -2.44 -7.43 -16.68
CA LEU A 134 -1.47 -8.18 -15.89
C LEU A 134 -1.36 -7.62 -14.48
N LEU A 135 -1.21 -8.50 -13.49
CA LEU A 135 -0.83 -8.11 -12.15
C LEU A 135 0.62 -7.63 -12.16
N VAL A 136 0.80 -6.31 -12.04
CA VAL A 136 2.11 -5.64 -12.02
C VAL A 136 2.31 -5.01 -10.66
N TYR A 137 3.52 -5.19 -10.12
CA TYR A 137 3.93 -4.62 -8.84
C TYR A 137 5.05 -3.57 -9.01
N PRO A 138 5.05 -2.49 -8.22
CA PRO A 138 3.90 -2.04 -7.41
C PRO A 138 2.73 -1.61 -8.30
N SER A 139 1.51 -1.70 -7.77
CA SER A 139 0.32 -1.08 -8.38
C SER A 139 -0.20 0.02 -7.47
N VAL A 140 -0.64 1.12 -8.06
CA VAL A 140 -1.24 2.25 -7.35
C VAL A 140 -2.56 2.57 -8.01
N TRP A 141 -3.55 2.93 -7.20
CA TRP A 141 -4.80 3.55 -7.60
C TRP A 141 -5.13 4.72 -6.69
N LEU A 142 -5.58 5.82 -7.30
CA LEU A 142 -6.22 6.92 -6.58
C LEU A 142 -7.73 6.77 -6.74
N LEU A 143 -8.44 6.56 -5.63
CA LEU A 143 -9.87 6.26 -5.64
C LEU A 143 -10.66 7.27 -4.80
N GLU A 144 -11.87 7.59 -5.25
CA GLU A 144 -12.90 8.18 -4.42
C GLU A 144 -13.30 7.23 -3.27
N PRO A 145 -13.96 7.74 -2.21
CA PRO A 145 -14.40 6.91 -1.10
C PRO A 145 -15.39 5.79 -1.49
N ASP A 146 -16.08 5.91 -2.63
CA ASP A 146 -16.98 4.90 -3.17
C ASP A 146 -16.26 3.88 -4.09
N GLY A 147 -14.97 4.10 -4.38
CA GLY A 147 -14.12 3.21 -5.17
C GLY A 147 -13.99 3.57 -6.64
N LYS A 148 -14.55 4.69 -7.11
CA LYS A 148 -14.29 5.20 -8.47
C LYS A 148 -12.86 5.72 -8.61
N PRO A 149 -12.19 5.53 -9.77
CA PRO A 149 -10.86 6.10 -9.97
C PRO A 149 -10.92 7.63 -10.09
N LEU A 150 -9.90 8.31 -9.59
CA LEU A 150 -9.73 9.76 -9.76
C LEU A 150 -9.00 10.12 -11.05
N MET A 151 -8.09 9.24 -11.50
CA MET A 151 -7.35 9.41 -12.75
C MET A 151 -6.87 8.05 -13.26
N GLN A 152 -6.46 7.99 -14.53
CA GLN A 152 -5.68 6.86 -15.03
C GLN A 152 -4.24 7.01 -14.55
N MET A 153 -3.81 6.08 -13.72
CA MET A 153 -2.43 6.09 -13.23
C MET A 153 -1.46 5.84 -14.39
N PRO A 154 -0.37 6.63 -14.51
CA PRO A 154 0.59 6.43 -15.58
C PRO A 154 1.14 5.00 -15.59
N ALA A 155 1.38 4.47 -16.79
CA ALA A 155 1.91 3.13 -17.00
C ALA A 155 3.28 3.20 -17.68
N GLY A 156 4.23 2.37 -17.24
CA GLY A 156 5.55 2.25 -17.85
C GLY A 156 6.71 2.31 -16.85
N THR A 157 7.93 2.17 -17.35
CA THR A 157 9.15 2.40 -16.57
C THR A 157 9.36 3.90 -16.40
N GLY A 158 9.33 4.42 -15.18
CA GLY A 158 9.49 5.88 -14.97
C GLY A 158 8.56 6.48 -13.92
N THR A 159 7.40 5.88 -13.70
CA THR A 159 6.40 6.44 -12.80
C THR A 159 6.92 6.47 -11.36
N PHE A 160 6.79 7.62 -10.70
CA PHE A 160 7.23 7.88 -9.32
C PHE A 160 8.74 7.87 -9.08
N GLN A 161 9.53 8.36 -10.03
CA GLN A 161 10.97 8.47 -9.86
C GLN A 161 11.39 9.78 -9.20
N THR A 162 10.52 10.79 -9.24
CA THR A 162 10.78 12.11 -8.65
C THR A 162 9.65 12.59 -7.75
N VAL A 163 9.96 13.53 -6.86
CA VAL A 163 8.97 14.18 -6.00
C VAL A 163 7.97 15.00 -6.84
N ALA A 164 8.44 15.71 -7.86
CA ALA A 164 7.58 16.50 -8.74
C ALA A 164 6.48 15.65 -9.39
N GLU A 165 6.85 14.53 -10.03
CA GLU A 165 5.88 13.59 -10.64
C GLU A 165 4.91 13.02 -9.61
N GLN A 166 5.40 12.66 -8.41
CA GLN A 166 4.53 12.16 -7.35
C GLN A 166 3.52 13.23 -6.90
N LEU A 167 3.93 14.50 -6.85
CA LEU A 167 3.05 15.61 -6.49
C LEU A 167 2.04 15.93 -7.59
N GLU A 168 2.43 15.88 -8.87
CA GLU A 168 1.52 16.03 -10.02
C GLU A 168 0.39 14.99 -9.93
N ILE A 169 0.74 13.72 -9.68
CA ILE A 169 -0.23 12.64 -9.46
C ILE A 169 -1.15 12.93 -8.27
N LEU A 170 -0.61 13.37 -7.12
CA LEU A 170 -1.44 13.67 -5.95
C LEU A 170 -2.35 14.88 -6.16
N ARG A 171 -1.99 15.79 -7.07
CA ARG A 171 -2.80 16.95 -7.48
C ARG A 171 -3.75 16.63 -8.63
N LEU A 172 -3.71 15.42 -9.17
CA LEU A 172 -4.51 14.98 -10.32
C LEU A 172 -4.22 15.82 -11.58
N GLU A 173 -2.95 16.15 -11.79
CA GLU A 173 -2.44 16.84 -12.99
C GLU A 173 -2.15 15.80 -14.10
N GLU A 174 -2.58 16.08 -15.33
CA GLU A 174 -2.35 15.25 -16.53
C GLU A 174 -1.27 15.84 -17.45
#